data_AF-H0ELH2-F1
#
_entry.id   AF-H0ELH2-F1
#
_cell.length_a   1.000
_cell.length_b   1.000
_cell.length_c   1.000
_cell.angle_alpha   90.00
_cell.angle_beta   90.00
_cell.angle_gamma   90.00
#
_symmetry.space_group_name_H-M   'P 1'
#
loop_
_entity.id
_entity.type
_entity.pdbx_description
1 polymer ?
#
loop_
_entity_poly.entity_id
_entity_poly.type
_entity_poly.pdbx_seq_one_letter_code
_entity_poly.pdbx_strand_id
1 'polypeptide(L)'
;MRATQSLGAKIRRLKLQTKNTNKGFYKGTGTGSTGSHTKHGGYLIDWDKLKPFVTMKIQPTRGYFEGDPKGAFSGKLYLEKWKKENGED
;
A
#
# COMPACT_ATOMS: atom_id res chain seq x y z
N MET A 1 31.24 -8.81 -21.06
CA MET A 1 31.00 -9.35 -22.42
C MET A 1 30.19 -8.33 -23.21
N ARG A 2 30.58 -7.98 -24.45
CA ARG A 2 29.76 -7.14 -25.34
C ARG A 2 28.86 -8.05 -26.19
N ALA A 3 27.60 -7.68 -26.38
CA ALA A 3 26.69 -8.43 -27.24
C ALA A 3 27.13 -8.37 -28.71
N THR A 4 26.85 -9.43 -29.48
CA THR A 4 27.05 -9.46 -30.93
C THR A 4 26.16 -8.40 -31.61
N GLN A 5 26.53 -7.94 -32.82
CA GLN A 5 25.79 -6.87 -33.52
C GLN A 5 24.29 -7.18 -33.71
N SER A 6 23.96 -8.41 -34.11
CA SER A 6 22.58 -8.84 -34.34
C SER A 6 21.75 -8.84 -33.05
N LEU A 7 22.35 -9.25 -31.93
CA LEU A 7 21.71 -9.22 -30.62
C LEU A 7 21.61 -7.79 -30.07
N GLY A 8 22.65 -6.98 -30.22
CA GLY A 8 22.66 -5.57 -29.82
C GLY A 8 21.55 -4.76 -30.51
N ALA A 9 21.30 -5.02 -31.79
CA ALA A 9 20.19 -4.39 -32.52
C ALA A 9 18.81 -4.70 -31.91
N LYS A 10 18.60 -5.94 -31.43
CA LYS A 10 17.36 -6.37 -30.76
C LYS A 10 17.26 -5.79 -29.34
N ILE A 11 18.33 -5.86 -28.56
CA ILE A 11 18.36 -5.38 -27.16
C ILE A 11 18.03 -3.89 -27.07
N ARG A 12 18.47 -3.07 -28.03
CA ARG A 12 18.17 -1.62 -28.08
C ARG A 12 16.67 -1.28 -28.13
N ARG A 13 15.82 -2.22 -28.55
CA ARG A 13 14.36 -2.04 -28.61
C ARG A 13 13.64 -2.46 -27.33
N LEU A 14 14.33 -3.15 -26.43
CA LEU A 14 13.74 -3.60 -25.17
C LEU A 14 13.57 -2.42 -24.20
N LYS A 15 12.56 -2.50 -23.33
CA LYS A 15 12.31 -1.48 -22.30
C LYS A 15 13.53 -1.33 -21.39
N LEU A 16 14.02 -0.10 -21.25
CA LEU A 16 15.20 0.18 -20.44
C LEU A 16 14.96 -0.16 -18.96
N GLN A 17 15.90 -0.88 -18.36
CA GLN A 17 15.91 -1.23 -16.93
C GLN A 17 17.09 -0.56 -16.21
N THR A 18 17.04 -0.56 -14.89
CA THR A 18 18.06 0.08 -14.03
C THR A 18 19.47 -0.51 -14.20
N LYS A 19 19.59 -1.74 -14.70
CA LYS A 19 20.87 -2.45 -14.88
C LYS A 19 21.43 -2.40 -16.30
N ASN A 20 20.70 -1.76 -17.23
CA ASN A 20 21.10 -1.68 -18.64
C ASN A 20 21.96 -0.46 -18.96
N THR A 21 22.08 0.49 -18.04
CA THR A 21 22.80 1.75 -18.25
C THR A 21 23.53 2.18 -16.97
N ASN A 22 24.28 3.28 -17.08
CA ASN A 22 25.14 3.80 -16.02
C ASN A 22 24.49 4.99 -15.28
N LYS A 23 25.34 5.86 -14.71
CA LYS A 23 24.97 7.01 -13.89
C LYS A 23 23.95 7.92 -14.56
N GLY A 24 23.04 8.47 -13.76
CA GLY A 24 22.02 9.44 -14.20
C GLY A 24 20.66 8.83 -14.56
N PHE A 25 20.58 7.52 -14.83
CA PHE A 25 19.30 6.86 -15.05
C PHE A 25 18.78 6.22 -13.76
N TYR A 26 17.69 6.78 -13.23
CA TYR A 26 16.95 6.21 -12.12
C TYR A 26 15.58 5.75 -12.59
N LYS A 27 15.14 4.57 -12.11
CA LYS A 27 13.81 4.03 -12.38
C LYS A 27 13.30 3.27 -11.16
N GLY A 28 12.13 3.67 -10.66
CA GLY A 28 11.51 3.08 -9.47
C GLY A 28 10.91 1.69 -9.70
N THR A 29 10.58 1.03 -8.60
CA THR A 29 10.05 -0.36 -8.53
C THR A 29 8.60 -0.44 -8.08
N GLY A 30 7.89 0.69 -7.95
CA GLY A 30 6.50 0.72 -7.51
C GLY A 30 6.30 0.66 -5.99
N THR A 31 7.34 0.90 -5.19
CA THR A 31 7.25 0.91 -3.71
C THR A 31 6.40 2.05 -3.14
N GLY A 32 6.07 3.06 -3.95
CA GLY A 32 5.37 4.27 -3.51
C GLY A 32 6.32 5.33 -2.93
N SER A 33 5.79 6.53 -2.69
CA SER A 33 6.54 7.62 -2.03
C SER A 33 6.38 7.52 -0.52
N THR A 34 7.49 7.58 0.22
CA THR A 34 7.52 7.51 1.69
C THR A 34 7.88 8.87 2.33
N GLY A 35 7.98 9.93 1.54
CA GLY A 35 8.52 11.20 2.00
C GLY A 35 8.94 12.13 0.86
N SER A 36 9.93 12.98 1.13
CA SER A 36 10.36 14.07 0.24
C SER A 36 11.89 14.21 0.18
N HIS A 37 12.44 14.51 -0.99
CA HIS A 37 13.86 14.86 -1.12
C HIS A 37 14.16 16.23 -0.52
N THR A 38 15.35 16.39 0.06
CA THR A 38 15.82 17.70 0.53
C THR A 38 16.53 18.46 -0.59
N LYS A 39 16.69 19.77 -0.41
CA LYS A 39 17.48 20.63 -1.31
C LYS A 39 18.90 20.11 -1.56
N HIS A 40 19.47 19.39 -0.59
CA HIS A 40 20.85 18.92 -0.61
C HIS A 40 20.96 17.41 -0.94
N GLY A 41 19.92 16.81 -1.52
CA GLY A 41 19.95 15.40 -1.96
C GLY A 41 19.71 14.36 -0.87
N GLY A 42 19.36 14.78 0.35
CA GLY A 42 18.87 13.90 1.41
C GLY A 42 17.41 13.49 1.17
N TYR A 43 16.86 12.71 2.12
CA TYR A 43 15.47 12.26 2.09
C TYR A 43 14.85 12.40 3.49
N LEU A 44 13.70 13.07 3.57
CA LEU A 44 12.90 13.23 4.80
C LEU A 44 11.70 12.29 4.73
N ILE A 45 11.57 11.41 5.72
CA ILE A 45 10.48 10.42 5.80
C ILE A 45 9.22 11.09 6.35
N ASP A 46 8.09 10.81 5.72
CA ASP A 46 6.75 11.18 6.17
C ASP A 46 6.07 9.96 6.79
N TRP A 47 5.89 9.99 8.12
CA TRP A 47 5.38 8.86 8.89
C TRP A 47 3.93 8.51 8.53
N ASP A 48 3.13 9.48 8.08
CA ASP A 48 1.72 9.25 7.71
C ASP A 48 1.59 8.49 6.39
N LYS A 49 2.64 8.53 5.54
CA LYS A 49 2.68 7.79 4.27
C LYS A 49 3.16 6.35 4.42
N LEU A 50 3.71 5.98 5.57
CA LEU A 50 4.16 4.62 5.79
C LEU A 50 2.96 3.69 5.97
N LYS A 51 3.11 2.44 5.52
CA LYS A 51 2.08 1.41 5.63
C LYS A 51 2.45 0.45 6.77
N PRO A 52 2.00 0.68 8.00
CA PRO A 52 2.29 -0.23 9.11
C PRO A 52 1.58 -1.57 8.90
N PHE A 53 2.25 -2.65 9.28
CA PHE A 53 1.63 -3.96 9.41
C PHE A 53 1.14 -4.14 10.85
N VAL A 54 -0.11 -4.57 11.02
CA VAL A 54 -0.66 -4.96 12.33
C VAL A 54 -0.34 -6.44 12.55
N THR A 55 0.12 -6.77 13.76
CA THR A 55 0.50 -8.15 14.11
C THR A 55 -0.73 -9.03 14.36
N MET A 56 -0.62 -10.33 14.06
CA MET A 56 -1.68 -11.32 14.29
C MET A 56 -1.67 -11.91 15.72
N LYS A 57 -1.04 -11.25 16.70
CA LYS A 57 -0.97 -11.74 18.09
C LYS A 57 -2.35 -11.83 18.75
N ILE A 58 -3.29 -10.97 18.35
CA ILE A 58 -4.64 -10.94 18.88
C ILE A 58 -5.50 -11.88 18.02
N GLN A 59 -6.13 -12.88 18.65
CA GLN A 59 -7.03 -13.77 17.93
C GLN A 59 -8.26 -12.98 17.41
N PRO A 60 -8.71 -13.21 16.18
CA PRO A 60 -9.85 -12.50 15.63
C PRO A 60 -11.13 -12.89 16.38
N THR A 61 -11.83 -11.90 16.94
CA THR A 61 -13.15 -12.11 17.54
C THR A 61 -14.22 -12.13 16.45
N ARG A 62 -15.10 -13.14 16.45
CA ARG A 62 -16.28 -13.16 15.58
C ARG A 62 -17.43 -12.41 16.23
N GLY A 63 -18.08 -11.51 15.49
CA GLY A 63 -19.30 -10.85 15.94
C GLY A 63 -20.50 -11.79 15.85
N TYR A 64 -21.37 -11.75 16.86
CA TYR A 64 -22.66 -12.43 16.86
C TYR A 64 -23.77 -11.41 16.58
N PHE A 65 -24.66 -11.72 15.63
CA PHE A 65 -25.78 -10.87 15.24
C PHE A 65 -27.06 -11.70 15.33
N GLU A 66 -27.77 -11.57 16.44
CA GLU A 66 -28.98 -12.34 16.71
C GLU A 66 -30.21 -11.65 16.11
N GLY A 67 -31.13 -12.44 15.57
CA GLY A 67 -32.50 -11.99 15.26
C GLY A 67 -32.72 -11.25 13.94
N ASP A 68 -31.68 -10.89 13.18
CA ASP A 68 -31.83 -10.27 11.85
C ASP A 68 -31.09 -11.06 10.76
N PRO A 69 -31.77 -11.52 9.69
CA PRO A 69 -31.11 -12.17 8.55
C PRO A 69 -30.02 -11.32 7.88
N LYS A 70 -30.08 -9.99 8.01
CA LYS A 70 -29.08 -9.05 7.49
C LYS A 70 -27.83 -8.96 8.36
N GLY A 71 -27.84 -9.53 9.56
CA GLY A 71 -26.70 -9.65 10.45
C GLY A 71 -25.91 -8.35 10.63
N ALA A 72 -24.62 -8.39 10.30
CA ALA A 72 -23.69 -7.25 10.39
C ALA A 72 -24.10 -6.01 9.56
N PHE A 73 -24.96 -6.19 8.55
CA PHE A 73 -25.44 -5.12 7.68
C PHE A 73 -26.84 -4.63 8.06
N SER A 74 -27.40 -5.06 9.20
CA SER A 74 -28.69 -4.57 9.67
C SER A 74 -28.60 -3.15 10.24
N GLY A 75 -29.23 -2.19 9.56
CA GLY A 75 -29.39 -0.83 10.08
C GLY A 75 -30.27 -0.74 11.33
N LYS A 76 -31.20 -1.68 11.54
CA LYS A 76 -32.07 -1.73 12.73
C LYS A 76 -31.26 -2.07 13.97
N LEU A 77 -30.47 -3.14 13.92
CA LEU A 77 -29.58 -3.55 15.03
C LEU A 77 -28.55 -2.46 15.35
N TYR A 78 -28.03 -1.77 14.32
CA TYR A 78 -27.14 -0.62 14.51
C TYR A 78 -27.82 0.50 15.31
N LEU A 79 -29.03 0.91 14.91
CA LEU A 79 -29.76 1.99 15.57
C LEU A 79 -30.15 1.64 17.00
N GLU A 80 -30.58 0.40 17.25
CA GLU A 80 -30.89 -0.10 18.60
C GLU A 80 -29.65 -0.10 19.49
N LYS A 81 -28.51 -0.58 18.97
CA LYS A 81 -27.24 -0.55 19.68
C LYS A 81 -26.80 0.88 19.98
N TRP A 82 -26.89 1.79 19.01
CA TRP A 82 -26.55 3.20 19.21
C TRP A 82 -27.43 3.85 20.28
N LYS A 83 -28.75 3.66 20.25
CA LYS A 83 -29.67 4.19 21.28
C LYS A 83 -29.35 3.68 22.68
N LYS A 84 -28.91 2.42 22.80
CA LYS A 84 -28.53 1.81 24.08
C LYS A 84 -27.19 2.35 24.61
N GLU A 85 -26.23 2.57 23.72
CA GLU A 85 -24.86 2.91 24.10
C GLU A 85 -24.61 4.43 24.19
N ASN A 86 -25.27 5.23 23.35
CA ASN A 86 -25.01 6.67 23.17
C ASN A 86 -26.31 7.48 23.02
N GLY A 87 -27.44 7.03 23.60
CA GLY A 87 -28.76 7.63 23.37
C GLY A 87 -29.03 8.99 24.01
N GLU A 88 -28.06 9.56 24.71
CA GLU A 88 -28.08 10.95 25.17
C GLU A 88 -27.04 11.73 24.35
N ASP A 89 -27.52 12.56 23.41
CA ASP A 89 -26.82 13.73 22.86
C ASP A 89 -27.44 14.98 23.49
#